data_AF-A0A954GHT4-F1
#
_entry.id   AF-A0A954GHT4-F1
#
_cell.length_a   1.000
_cell.length_b   1.000
_cell.length_c   1.000
_cell.angle_alpha   90.00
_cell.angle_beta   90.00
_cell.angle_gamma   90.00
#
_symmetry.space_group_name_H-M   'P 1'
#
loop_
_entity.id
_entity.type
_entity.pdbx_description
1 polymer ?
#
loop_
_entity_poly.entity_id
_entity_poly.type
_entity_poly.pdbx_seq_one_letter_code
_entity_poly.pdbx_strand_id
1 'polypeptide(L)'
;MLNAFMRGQTRVSLLLLMSCLAPSTFAEDTSSASEPRTYRNTLTRLENPAPLLADHPKFVQPVKEVTRFEAPLLVDDEGADLSVRAWRFSYNARGIIEMPNRLRSDQTAVIMVHPWGIDDGQGWTTPEPAGVCDFCTLDKNHLAAEHTRTVIDPFIKELRPHVAHVMFSLRGGRDGIRERVYRTVTGTPSDEVRAQARKEMDEALNSFDY
;
A
#
# COMPACT_ATOMS: atom_id res chain seq x y z
N MET A 1 -53.32 -61.37 30.71
CA MET A 1 -52.39 -62.43 30.28
C MET A 1 -51.06 -62.20 30.97
N LEU A 2 -50.44 -63.29 31.41
CA LEU A 2 -49.33 -63.47 32.34
C LEU A 2 -48.09 -62.54 32.24
N ASN A 3 -47.61 -62.14 33.43
CA ASN A 3 -46.24 -62.18 33.99
C ASN A 3 -45.01 -62.39 33.07
N ALA A 4 -43.97 -61.55 33.24
CA ALA A 4 -42.62 -61.90 33.77
C ALA A 4 -41.65 -60.69 33.57
N PHE A 5 -41.08 -60.09 34.62
CA PHE A 5 -39.79 -60.42 35.27
C PHE A 5 -38.55 -60.25 34.37
N MET A 6 -37.75 -59.17 34.55
CA MET A 6 -36.44 -59.19 35.23
C MET A 6 -35.65 -57.89 35.09
N ARG A 7 -35.02 -57.53 36.21
CA ARG A 7 -34.02 -56.47 36.39
C ARG A 7 -32.69 -56.85 35.74
N GLY A 8 -31.93 -55.85 35.29
CA GLY A 8 -30.50 -55.98 35.00
C GLY A 8 -29.85 -54.61 34.92
N GLN A 9 -29.23 -54.16 36.01
CA GLN A 9 -28.40 -52.96 36.06
C GLN A 9 -27.22 -53.08 35.10
N THR A 10 -27.15 -52.22 34.08
CA THR A 10 -25.95 -52.06 33.27
C THR A 10 -25.13 -50.90 33.85
N ARG A 11 -23.97 -51.24 34.43
CA ARG A 11 -22.96 -50.26 34.85
C ARG A 11 -22.44 -49.56 33.58
N VAL A 12 -22.68 -48.25 33.46
CA VAL A 12 -22.04 -47.42 32.45
C VAL A 12 -20.64 -47.09 32.96
N SER A 13 -19.64 -47.84 32.47
CA SER A 13 -18.23 -47.49 32.65
C SER A 13 -17.90 -46.31 31.74
N LEU A 14 -17.70 -45.14 32.33
CA LEU A 14 -17.24 -43.93 31.66
C LEU A 14 -15.72 -44.08 31.40
N LEU A 15 -15.33 -44.51 30.20
CA LEU A 15 -13.95 -44.39 29.75
C LEU A 15 -13.68 -42.92 29.40
N LEU A 16 -12.93 -42.22 30.26
CA LEU A 16 -12.31 -40.94 29.90
C LEU A 16 -11.17 -41.23 28.90
N LEU A 17 -11.40 -40.92 27.61
CA LEU A 17 -10.32 -40.72 26.65
C LEU A 17 -9.67 -39.37 26.96
N MET A 18 -8.54 -39.40 27.67
CA MET A 18 -7.68 -38.25 27.86
C MET A 18 -6.90 -38.03 26.55
N SER A 19 -7.47 -37.25 25.62
CA SER A 19 -6.76 -36.80 24.43
C SER A 19 -5.64 -35.87 24.86
N CYS A 20 -4.40 -36.32 24.68
CA CYS A 20 -3.21 -35.49 24.79
C CYS A 20 -3.28 -34.38 23.74
N LEU A 21 -3.76 -33.19 24.12
CA LEU A 21 -3.46 -31.97 23.38
C LEU A 21 -1.96 -31.72 23.51
N ALA A 22 -1.19 -32.14 22.51
CA ALA A 22 0.15 -31.64 22.34
C ALA A 22 0.03 -30.12 22.13
N PRO A 23 0.64 -29.26 22.97
CA PRO A 23 0.70 -27.85 22.66
C PRO A 23 1.43 -27.71 21.34
N SER A 24 0.73 -27.18 20.34
CA SER A 24 1.37 -26.70 19.11
C SER A 24 2.30 -25.58 19.53
N THR A 25 3.58 -25.88 19.65
CA THR A 25 4.63 -24.87 19.71
C THR A 25 4.57 -24.11 18.40
N PHE A 26 3.88 -22.98 18.40
CA PHE A 26 4.11 -21.95 17.40
C PHE A 26 5.60 -21.65 17.49
N ALA A 27 6.34 -21.92 16.41
CA ALA A 27 7.68 -21.39 16.27
C ALA A 27 7.56 -19.87 16.43
N GLU A 28 8.15 -19.33 17.49
CA GLU A 28 8.42 -17.90 17.58
C GLU A 28 9.21 -17.54 16.34
N ASP A 29 8.57 -16.82 15.44
CA ASP A 29 9.22 -16.18 14.31
C ASP A 29 10.32 -15.31 14.92
N THR A 30 11.56 -15.81 14.84
CA THR A 30 12.73 -15.11 15.36
C THR A 30 13.04 -14.02 14.36
N SER A 31 12.14 -13.03 14.24
CA SER A 31 12.47 -11.77 13.61
C SER A 31 13.64 -11.25 14.43
N SER A 32 14.84 -11.26 13.86
CA SER A 32 15.99 -10.63 14.49
C SER A 32 15.57 -9.21 14.86
N ALA A 33 15.41 -8.95 16.15
CA ALA A 33 15.04 -7.62 16.62
C ALA A 33 16.12 -6.68 16.10
N SER A 34 15.77 -5.88 15.08
CA SER A 34 16.69 -4.89 14.53
C SER A 34 17.15 -3.99 15.67
N GLU A 35 18.43 -3.68 15.76
CA GLU A 35 18.93 -2.80 16.80
C GLU A 35 18.09 -1.50 16.88
N PRO A 36 17.82 -0.99 18.09
CA PRO A 36 17.03 0.23 18.26
C PRO A 36 17.61 1.39 17.46
N ARG A 37 16.86 1.89 16.48
CA ARG A 37 17.27 3.06 15.69
C ARG A 37 17.15 4.32 16.54
N THR A 38 18.23 5.08 16.67
CA THR A 38 18.22 6.38 17.37
C THR A 38 17.67 7.46 16.44
N TYR A 39 16.44 7.92 16.69
CA TYR A 39 15.86 9.05 15.97
C TYR A 39 16.47 10.37 16.47
N ARG A 40 17.03 11.18 15.56
CA ARG A 40 17.58 12.51 15.87
C ARG A 40 16.62 13.61 15.40
N ASN A 41 16.00 14.30 16.35
CA ASN A 41 15.08 15.40 16.05
C ASN A 41 15.80 16.76 15.94
N THR A 42 16.80 16.85 15.05
CA THR A 42 17.54 18.08 14.78
C THR A 42 17.24 18.55 13.36
N LEU A 43 17.18 19.86 13.14
CA LEU A 43 16.92 20.46 11.83
C LEU A 43 17.99 21.50 11.52
N THR A 44 18.61 21.39 10.35
CA THR A 44 19.58 22.36 9.86
C THR A 44 18.93 23.19 8.76
N ARG A 45 18.95 24.52 8.87
CA ARG A 45 18.39 25.39 7.83
C ARG A 45 19.19 25.26 6.53
N LEU A 46 18.49 25.22 5.40
CA LEU A 46 19.08 25.29 4.07
C LEU A 46 19.05 26.74 3.58
N GLU A 47 20.23 27.31 3.30
CA GLU A 47 20.35 28.72 2.92
C GLU A 47 19.94 28.99 1.47
N ASN A 48 20.26 28.09 0.53
CA ASN A 48 19.91 28.22 -0.90
C ASN A 48 19.49 26.86 -1.48
N PRO A 49 18.36 26.30 -1.05
CA PRO A 49 17.96 24.98 -1.47
C PRO A 49 17.47 24.97 -2.93
N ALA A 50 17.88 23.96 -3.71
CA ALA A 50 17.40 23.79 -5.09
C ALA A 50 15.87 23.63 -5.14
N PRO A 51 15.17 24.14 -6.17
CA PRO A 51 13.71 24.08 -6.21
C PRO A 51 13.17 22.65 -6.08
N LEU A 52 12.13 22.47 -5.27
CA LEU A 52 11.41 21.19 -5.23
C LEU A 52 10.57 21.06 -6.50
N LEU A 53 10.64 19.89 -7.13
CA LEU A 53 9.79 19.52 -8.27
C LEU A 53 9.96 20.47 -9.47
N ALA A 54 11.17 21.01 -9.64
CA ALA A 54 11.50 21.96 -10.70
C ALA A 54 11.27 21.39 -12.11
N ASP A 55 11.36 20.07 -12.24
CA ASP A 55 11.24 19.35 -13.51
C ASP A 55 9.79 19.32 -14.04
N HIS A 56 8.81 19.54 -13.16
CA HIS A 56 7.38 19.40 -13.48
C HIS A 56 6.52 20.57 -12.99
N PRO A 57 6.85 21.83 -13.35
CA PRO A 57 6.26 23.03 -12.76
C PRO A 57 4.75 23.20 -13.06
N LYS A 58 4.21 22.46 -14.03
CA LYS A 58 2.78 22.45 -14.35
C LYS A 58 1.93 21.80 -13.25
N PHE A 59 2.41 20.69 -12.70
CA PHE A 59 1.62 19.85 -11.78
C PHE A 59 1.73 20.30 -10.32
N VAL A 60 2.75 21.10 -10.04
CA VAL A 60 3.16 21.45 -8.69
C VAL A 60 3.22 22.96 -8.59
N GLN A 61 2.44 23.53 -7.68
CA GLN A 61 2.63 24.93 -7.36
C GLN A 61 3.97 25.06 -6.61
N PRO A 62 4.89 25.94 -7.07
CA PRO A 62 6.11 26.20 -6.33
C PRO A 62 5.76 26.61 -4.90
N VAL A 63 6.40 26.00 -3.92
CA VAL A 63 6.23 26.41 -2.53
C VAL A 63 6.99 27.72 -2.35
N LYS A 64 6.28 28.85 -2.46
CA LYS A 64 6.87 30.18 -2.68
C LYS A 64 7.68 30.69 -1.50
N GLU A 65 7.18 30.56 -0.27
CA GLU A 65 7.91 31.03 0.91
C GLU A 65 7.73 30.10 2.11
N VAL A 66 8.68 29.19 2.28
CA VAL A 66 8.83 28.39 3.50
C VAL A 66 10.32 28.16 3.72
N THR A 67 10.78 28.46 4.93
CA THR A 67 12.12 28.08 5.37
C THR A 67 12.29 26.58 5.13
N ARG A 68 13.40 26.17 4.52
CA ARG A 68 13.69 24.77 4.27
C ARG A 68 14.73 24.28 5.26
N PHE A 69 14.55 23.07 5.71
CA PHE A 69 15.41 22.41 6.66
C PHE A 69 15.80 21.04 6.13
N GLU A 70 17.03 20.63 6.41
CA GLU A 70 17.46 19.25 6.27
C GLU A 70 17.40 18.58 7.64
N ALA A 71 16.78 17.39 7.68
CA ALA A 71 16.85 16.48 8.81
C ALA A 71 18.02 15.50 8.63
N PRO A 72 18.53 14.88 9.70
CA PRO A 72 19.46 13.77 9.62
C PRO A 72 18.92 12.62 8.75
N LEU A 73 19.82 11.81 8.20
CA LEU A 73 19.43 10.58 7.49
C LEU A 73 18.56 9.70 8.39
N LEU A 74 17.40 9.29 7.86
CA LEU A 74 16.50 8.38 8.55
C LEU A 74 16.81 6.91 8.22
N VAL A 75 17.11 6.66 6.94
CA VAL A 75 17.56 5.35 6.46
C VAL A 75 18.89 5.53 5.74
N ASP A 76 19.86 4.71 6.13
CA ASP A 76 21.23 4.72 5.60
C ASP A 76 21.72 3.27 5.53
N ASP A 77 21.35 2.59 4.44
CA ASP A 77 21.71 1.19 4.23
C ASP A 77 23.19 1.05 3.87
N GLU A 78 23.86 0.03 4.41
CA GLU A 78 25.21 -0.33 3.99
C GLU A 78 25.20 -0.78 2.51
N GLY A 79 26.09 -0.20 1.70
CA GLY A 79 26.15 -0.49 0.26
C GLY A 79 25.04 0.15 -0.56
N ALA A 80 24.37 1.18 -0.03
CA ALA A 80 23.32 1.90 -0.74
C ALA A 80 23.77 2.48 -2.10
N ASP A 81 22.93 2.30 -3.11
CA ASP A 81 23.08 2.78 -4.48
C ASP A 81 21.87 3.61 -4.96
N LEU A 82 20.82 3.74 -4.13
CA LEU A 82 19.65 4.57 -4.38
C LEU A 82 19.58 5.75 -3.39
N SER A 83 19.60 6.97 -3.92
CA SER A 83 19.42 8.19 -3.13
C SER A 83 17.96 8.66 -3.18
N VAL A 84 17.32 8.77 -2.02
CA VAL A 84 15.91 9.22 -1.91
C VAL A 84 15.79 10.41 -0.98
N ARG A 85 15.28 11.53 -1.50
CA ARG A 85 15.00 12.73 -0.72
C ARG A 85 13.50 12.89 -0.53
N ALA A 86 13.00 12.45 0.62
CA ALA A 86 11.62 12.68 1.02
C ALA A 86 11.47 14.10 1.57
N TRP A 87 10.27 14.66 1.52
CA TRP A 87 9.99 15.95 2.12
C TRP A 87 8.57 16.02 2.66
N ARG A 88 8.37 16.88 3.66
CA ARG A 88 7.05 17.19 4.21
C ARG A 88 6.98 18.63 4.67
N PHE A 89 5.79 19.22 4.63
CA PHE A 89 5.56 20.46 5.34
C PHE A 89 5.40 20.20 6.84
N SER A 90 6.02 21.04 7.67
CA SER A 90 5.95 20.97 9.13
C SER A 90 5.38 22.27 9.68
N TYR A 91 4.22 22.16 10.33
CA TYR A 91 3.61 23.29 11.04
C TYR A 91 4.45 23.77 12.22
N ASN A 92 5.22 22.88 12.87
CA ASN A 92 6.05 23.26 14.02
C ASN A 92 7.30 24.03 13.58
N ALA A 93 7.94 23.60 12.49
CA ALA A 93 9.10 24.28 11.93
C ALA A 93 8.71 25.49 11.05
N ARG A 94 7.41 25.65 10.74
CA ARG A 94 6.88 26.63 9.78
C ARG A 94 7.63 26.58 8.45
N GLY A 95 7.90 25.35 7.99
CA GLY A 95 8.88 25.11 6.94
C GLY A 95 8.74 23.74 6.29
N ILE A 96 9.47 23.52 5.20
CA ILE A 96 9.63 22.18 4.62
C ILE A 96 10.82 21.50 5.28
N ILE A 97 10.64 20.26 5.67
CA ILE A 97 11.70 19.38 6.13
C ILE A 97 12.01 18.40 5.01
N GLU A 98 13.23 18.43 4.52
CA GLU A 98 13.81 17.47 3.59
C GLU A 98 14.59 16.41 4.37
N MET A 99 14.37 15.15 4.00
CA MET A 99 14.92 13.98 4.67
C MET A 99 15.70 13.17 3.64
N PRO A 100 17.03 13.29 3.60
CA PRO A 100 17.87 12.43 2.77
C PRO A 100 17.84 11.00 3.29
N ASN A 101 17.85 10.04 2.37
CA ASN A 101 17.93 8.61 2.65
C ASN A 101 18.84 7.97 1.62
N ARG A 102 19.56 6.94 2.05
CA ARG A 102 20.38 6.08 1.20
C ARG A 102 19.89 4.66 1.37
N LEU A 103 19.42 4.09 0.27
CA LEU A 103 18.78 2.78 0.23
C LEU A 103 19.56 1.84 -0.67
N ARG A 104 19.49 0.55 -0.37
CA ARG A 104 19.85 -0.50 -1.31
C ARG A 104 18.72 -0.74 -2.31
N SER A 105 18.95 -0.46 -3.59
CA SER A 105 17.90 -0.55 -4.61
C SER A 105 17.40 -1.99 -4.78
N ASP A 106 18.31 -2.97 -4.68
CA ASP A 106 18.04 -4.41 -4.74
C ASP A 106 17.23 -4.96 -3.56
N GLN A 107 17.02 -4.16 -2.51
CA GLN A 107 16.17 -4.46 -1.35
C GLN A 107 15.01 -3.46 -1.20
N THR A 108 14.81 -2.58 -2.18
CA THR A 108 13.78 -1.54 -2.15
C THR A 108 12.58 -1.91 -3.01
N ALA A 109 11.38 -1.75 -2.44
CA ALA A 109 10.13 -1.78 -3.19
C ALA A 109 9.60 -0.36 -3.38
N VAL A 110 9.24 -0.01 -4.61
CA VAL A 110 8.50 1.22 -4.94
C VAL A 110 7.03 0.88 -5.03
N ILE A 111 6.21 1.47 -4.16
CA ILE A 111 4.77 1.20 -4.10
C ILE A 111 4.02 2.47 -4.49
N MET A 112 3.32 2.42 -5.62
CA MET A 112 2.39 3.48 -6.01
C MET A 112 1.05 3.23 -5.33
N VAL A 113 0.66 4.16 -4.46
CA VAL A 113 -0.69 4.20 -3.89
C VAL A 113 -1.54 5.03 -4.83
N HIS A 114 -2.42 4.38 -5.58
CA HIS A 114 -3.30 5.07 -6.51
C HIS A 114 -4.77 4.92 -6.10
N PRO A 115 -5.60 5.93 -6.42
CA PRO A 115 -7.05 5.79 -6.31
C PRO A 115 -7.52 4.77 -7.34
N TRP A 116 -8.01 3.64 -6.88
CA TRP A 116 -8.52 2.60 -7.79
C TRP A 116 -9.87 3.00 -8.35
N GLY A 117 -9.95 3.05 -9.67
CA GLY A 117 -11.22 3.12 -10.39
C GLY A 117 -11.81 4.51 -10.53
N ILE A 118 -11.43 5.46 -9.67
CA ILE A 118 -11.98 6.82 -9.60
C ILE A 118 -11.37 7.68 -10.69
N ASP A 119 -12.16 7.98 -11.73
CA ASP A 119 -11.79 8.84 -12.86
C ASP A 119 -10.43 8.48 -13.52
N ASP A 120 -9.98 7.23 -13.36
CA ASP A 120 -8.75 6.68 -13.95
C ASP A 120 -9.02 5.93 -15.27
N GLY A 121 -10.27 5.98 -15.74
CA GLY A 121 -10.74 5.33 -16.96
C GLY A 121 -11.12 3.85 -16.78
N GLN A 122 -11.20 3.33 -15.55
CA GLN A 122 -11.60 1.94 -15.29
C GLN A 122 -13.09 1.73 -15.01
N GLY A 123 -13.90 2.78 -14.99
CA GLY A 123 -15.37 2.67 -14.99
C GLY A 123 -16.09 3.49 -13.92
N TRP A 124 -15.44 3.86 -12.81
CA TRP A 124 -16.10 4.71 -11.82
C TRP A 124 -16.08 6.16 -12.28
N THR A 125 -17.27 6.69 -12.57
CA THR A 125 -17.47 8.12 -12.84
C THR A 125 -17.86 8.83 -11.55
N THR A 126 -17.09 9.85 -11.16
CA THR A 126 -17.38 10.55 -9.91
C THR A 126 -18.65 11.41 -10.00
N PRO A 127 -19.61 11.32 -9.05
CA PRO A 127 -20.77 12.21 -9.03
C PRO A 127 -20.42 13.68 -8.74
N GLU A 128 -21.22 14.61 -9.24
CA GLU A 128 -21.02 16.06 -9.05
C GLU A 128 -22.01 16.64 -8.01
N PRO A 129 -21.70 17.77 -7.33
CA PRO A 129 -20.48 18.60 -7.43
C PRO A 129 -19.36 18.17 -6.46
N ALA A 130 -19.67 17.29 -5.52
CA ALA A 130 -18.73 16.76 -4.53
C ALA A 130 -18.92 15.24 -4.46
N GLY A 131 -18.33 14.51 -5.39
CA GLY A 131 -18.40 13.06 -5.41
C GLY A 131 -17.33 12.39 -4.58
N VAL A 132 -17.29 11.05 -4.66
CA VAL A 132 -16.26 10.18 -4.08
C VAL A 132 -14.94 10.36 -4.85
N CYS A 133 -14.42 11.59 -4.90
CA CYS A 133 -13.20 11.98 -5.58
C CYS A 133 -12.00 11.71 -4.67
N ASP A 134 -10.95 11.07 -5.17
CA ASP A 134 -9.64 11.00 -4.48
C ASP A 134 -9.13 12.40 -4.12
N PHE A 135 -9.22 13.35 -5.06
CA PHE A 135 -8.82 14.74 -4.87
C PHE A 135 -9.99 15.72 -4.66
N CYS A 136 -11.13 15.23 -4.16
CA CYS A 136 -12.34 16.01 -3.83
C CYS A 136 -13.11 16.65 -5.01
N THR A 137 -12.50 16.95 -6.16
CA THR A 137 -13.18 17.55 -7.33
C THR A 137 -12.76 16.90 -8.65
N LEU A 138 -13.66 16.92 -9.63
CA LEU A 138 -13.41 16.39 -10.98
C LEU A 138 -12.16 17.02 -11.63
N ASP A 139 -12.04 18.35 -11.57
CA ASP A 139 -10.87 19.06 -12.12
C ASP A 139 -9.55 18.61 -11.49
N LYS A 140 -9.55 18.34 -10.18
CA LYS A 140 -8.34 17.85 -9.49
C LYS A 140 -8.04 16.40 -9.84
N ASN A 141 -9.05 15.56 -10.00
CA ASN A 141 -8.86 14.19 -10.46
C ASN A 141 -8.29 14.17 -11.89
N HIS A 142 -8.80 15.00 -12.80
CA HIS A 142 -8.24 15.15 -14.15
C HIS A 142 -6.78 15.62 -14.13
N LEU A 143 -6.45 16.61 -13.29
CA LEU A 143 -5.07 17.08 -13.14
C LEU A 143 -4.16 15.99 -12.57
N ALA A 144 -4.62 15.22 -11.58
CA ALA A 144 -3.88 14.12 -10.99
C ALA A 144 -3.70 12.95 -11.97
N ALA A 145 -4.72 12.62 -12.78
CA ALA A 145 -4.65 11.63 -13.83
C ALA A 145 -3.68 12.05 -14.94
N GLU A 146 -3.62 13.33 -15.28
CA GLU A 146 -2.61 13.87 -16.19
C GLU A 146 -1.20 13.75 -15.59
N HIS A 147 -1.00 14.19 -14.34
CA HIS A 147 0.28 14.08 -13.64
C HIS A 147 0.76 12.62 -13.57
N THR A 148 -0.15 11.70 -13.26
CA THR A 148 0.14 10.28 -13.19
C THR A 148 0.66 9.75 -14.52
N ARG A 149 0.00 10.08 -15.63
CA ARG A 149 0.40 9.62 -16.97
C ARG A 149 1.69 10.25 -17.47
N THR A 150 1.96 11.50 -17.12
CA THR A 150 3.05 12.29 -17.71
C THR A 150 4.33 12.28 -16.90
N VAL A 151 4.23 12.06 -15.58
CA VAL A 151 5.36 12.11 -14.65
C VAL A 151 5.55 10.78 -13.93
N ILE A 152 4.51 10.31 -13.24
CA ILE A 152 4.64 9.17 -12.33
C ILE A 152 4.85 7.86 -13.08
N ASP A 153 4.07 7.58 -14.12
CA ASP A 153 4.18 6.33 -14.90
C ASP A 153 5.54 6.22 -15.61
N PRO A 154 6.06 7.26 -16.31
CA PRO A 154 7.42 7.24 -16.84
C PRO A 154 8.48 7.02 -15.77
N PHE A 155 8.41 7.76 -14.64
CA PHE A 155 9.36 7.63 -13.54
C PHE A 155 9.38 6.21 -12.95
N ILE A 156 8.22 5.61 -12.70
CA ILE A 156 8.12 4.24 -12.19
C ILE A 156 8.64 3.21 -13.21
N LYS A 157 8.37 3.42 -14.50
CA LYS A 157 8.90 2.56 -15.58
C LYS A 157 10.42 2.63 -15.67
N GLU A 158 10.99 3.82 -15.51
CA GLU A 158 12.44 4.04 -15.47
C GLU A 158 13.07 3.37 -14.25
N LEU A 159 12.44 3.45 -13.07
CA LEU A 159 12.95 2.80 -11.85
C LEU A 159 12.86 1.28 -11.87
N ARG A 160 11.92 0.70 -12.63
CA ARG A 160 11.61 -0.73 -12.62
C ARG A 160 12.83 -1.67 -12.76
N PRO A 161 13.79 -1.46 -13.68
CA PRO A 161 14.98 -2.31 -13.77
C PRO A 161 15.99 -2.12 -12.63
N HIS A 162 15.84 -1.07 -11.80
CA HIS A 162 16.82 -0.70 -10.78
C HIS A 162 16.41 -1.09 -9.36
N VAL A 163 15.11 -1.30 -9.10
CA VAL A 163 14.59 -1.63 -7.77
C VAL A 163 14.12 -3.09 -7.69
N ALA A 164 14.10 -3.67 -6.50
CA ALA A 164 13.65 -5.04 -6.28
C ALA A 164 12.23 -5.27 -6.82
N HIS A 165 11.30 -4.37 -6.46
CA HIS A 165 9.90 -4.47 -6.83
C HIS A 165 9.28 -3.11 -7.15
N VAL A 166 8.39 -3.12 -8.14
CA VAL A 166 7.42 -2.05 -8.38
C VAL A 166 6.04 -2.64 -8.17
N MET A 167 5.29 -2.06 -7.24
CA MET A 167 3.98 -2.53 -6.82
C MET A 167 2.96 -1.40 -6.85
N PHE A 168 1.70 -1.78 -6.93
CA PHE A 168 0.56 -0.87 -6.80
C PHE A 168 -0.25 -1.34 -5.60
N SER A 169 -0.52 -0.45 -4.64
CA SER A 169 -1.36 -0.80 -3.49
C SER A 169 -2.74 -1.18 -3.99
N LEU A 170 -3.46 -2.13 -3.37
CA LEU A 170 -4.86 -2.42 -3.67
C LEU A 170 -5.77 -1.92 -2.53
N ARG A 171 -6.96 -1.43 -2.86
CA ARG A 171 -7.95 -1.06 -1.84
C ARG A 171 -8.57 -2.30 -1.21
N GLY A 172 -8.32 -2.50 0.08
CA GLY A 172 -8.93 -3.56 0.88
C GLY A 172 -8.36 -4.95 0.57
N GLY A 173 -9.08 -5.99 1.01
CA GLY A 173 -8.70 -7.38 0.81
C GLY A 173 -8.82 -7.84 -0.65
N ARG A 174 -8.23 -9.00 -0.94
CA ARG A 174 -8.34 -9.68 -2.24
C ARG A 174 -9.80 -10.06 -2.50
N ASP A 175 -10.43 -9.40 -3.47
CA ASP A 175 -11.72 -9.80 -4.02
C ASP A 175 -11.55 -10.57 -5.34
N GLY A 176 -12.57 -11.36 -5.70
CA GLY A 176 -12.50 -12.30 -6.83
C GLY A 176 -12.42 -11.64 -8.21
N ILE A 177 -12.84 -10.38 -8.36
CA ILE A 177 -12.70 -9.64 -9.61
C ILE A 177 -11.25 -9.17 -9.74
N ARG A 178 -10.73 -8.44 -8.75
CA ARG A 178 -9.39 -7.84 -8.80
C ARG A 178 -8.27 -8.88 -8.85
N GLU A 179 -8.45 -10.02 -8.21
CA GLU A 179 -7.54 -11.17 -8.35
C GLU A 179 -7.36 -11.62 -9.80
N ARG A 180 -8.43 -11.57 -10.58
CA ARG A 180 -8.44 -11.98 -11.99
C ARG A 180 -8.03 -10.85 -12.93
N VAL A 181 -8.10 -9.60 -12.49
CA VAL A 181 -7.61 -8.44 -13.26
C VAL A 181 -6.10 -8.24 -13.09
N TYR A 182 -5.58 -8.32 -11.87
CA TYR A 182 -4.21 -7.90 -11.55
C TYR A 182 -3.25 -9.07 -11.37
N ARG A 183 -2.01 -8.85 -11.79
CA ARG A 183 -0.88 -9.67 -11.33
C ARG A 183 -0.65 -9.37 -9.85
N THR A 184 -0.58 -10.41 -9.03
CA THR A 184 -0.28 -10.32 -7.60
C THR A 184 1.04 -11.02 -7.29
N VAL A 185 1.47 -10.97 -6.03
CA VAL A 185 2.64 -11.73 -5.55
C VAL A 185 2.47 -13.25 -5.66
N THR A 186 1.23 -13.75 -5.74
CA THR A 186 0.93 -15.20 -5.77
C THR A 186 0.33 -15.69 -7.09
N GLY A 187 0.09 -14.82 -8.07
CA GLY A 187 -0.60 -15.24 -9.29
C GLY A 187 -0.50 -14.24 -10.43
N THR A 188 -0.54 -14.77 -11.65
CA THR A 188 -0.62 -14.00 -12.89
C THR A 188 -1.82 -14.50 -13.70
N PRO A 189 -2.90 -13.71 -13.83
CA PRO A 189 -4.05 -14.12 -14.63
C PRO A 189 -3.68 -14.16 -16.12
N SER A 190 -4.23 -15.14 -16.84
CA SER A 190 -4.14 -15.21 -18.31
C SER A 190 -4.87 -14.03 -18.95
N ASP A 191 -4.55 -13.74 -20.21
CA ASP A 191 -5.16 -12.61 -20.92
C ASP A 191 -6.67 -12.76 -21.08
N GLU A 192 -7.17 -13.98 -21.32
CA GLU A 192 -8.60 -14.29 -21.40
C GLU A 192 -9.32 -14.03 -20.08
N VAL A 193 -8.76 -14.55 -18.98
CA VAL A 193 -9.30 -14.34 -17.63
C VAL A 193 -9.31 -12.86 -17.28
N ARG A 194 -8.22 -12.15 -17.61
CA ARG A 194 -8.10 -10.72 -17.37
C ARG A 194 -9.10 -9.91 -18.18
N ALA A 195 -9.31 -10.25 -19.45
CA ALA A 195 -10.27 -9.56 -20.31
C ALA A 195 -11.70 -9.72 -19.80
N GLN A 196 -12.08 -10.92 -19.35
CA GLN A 196 -13.39 -11.16 -18.77
C GLN A 196 -13.56 -10.42 -17.43
N ALA A 197 -12.58 -10.51 -16.54
CA ALA A 197 -12.64 -9.85 -15.24
C ALA A 197 -12.66 -8.32 -15.35
N ARG A 198 -12.07 -7.73 -16.39
CA ARG A 198 -12.17 -6.28 -16.66
C ARG A 198 -13.60 -5.85 -16.97
N LYS A 199 -14.38 -6.67 -17.69
CA LYS A 199 -15.80 -6.38 -17.95
C LYS A 199 -16.62 -6.43 -16.67
N GLU A 200 -16.41 -7.46 -15.86
CA GLU A 200 -17.06 -7.59 -14.55
C GLU A 200 -16.69 -6.44 -13.61
N MET A 201 -15.43 -5.98 -13.66
CA MET A 201 -14.98 -4.82 -12.88
C MET A 201 -15.69 -3.54 -13.33
N ASP A 202 -15.80 -3.32 -14.64
CA ASP A 202 -16.52 -2.17 -15.19
C ASP A 202 -18.00 -2.21 -14.80
N GLU A 203 -18.67 -3.35 -14.94
CA GLU A 203 -20.05 -3.54 -14.48
C GLU A 203 -20.22 -3.26 -12.99
N ALA A 204 -19.30 -3.78 -12.15
CA ALA A 204 -19.34 -3.56 -10.71
C ALA A 204 -19.15 -2.07 -10.35
N LEU A 205 -18.18 -1.39 -10.98
CA LEU A 205 -17.91 0.03 -10.76
C LEU A 205 -19.05 0.93 -11.23
N ASN A 206 -19.77 0.54 -12.29
CA ASN A 206 -20.94 1.28 -12.77
C ASN A 206 -22.25 0.94 -12.01
N SER A 207 -22.23 -0.09 -11.16
CA SER A 207 -23.43 -0.53 -10.42
C SER A 207 -23.69 0.25 -9.12
N PHE A 208 -22.73 1.05 -8.66
CA PHE A 208 -22.88 1.79 -7.43
C PHE A 208 -23.91 2.93 -7.57
N ASP A 209 -24.86 2.98 -6.64
CA ASP A 209 -25.87 4.04 -6.53
C ASP A 209 -25.37 5.09 -5.53
N TYR A 210 -25.23 6.34 -5.99
CA TYR A 210 -24.65 7.45 -5.22
C TYR A 210 -25.53 8.71 -5.32
#